data_AF-A0A935S2U9-F1
#
_entry.id   AF-A0A935S2U9-F1
#
_cell.length_a   1.000
_cell.length_b   1.000
_cell.length_c   1.000
_cell.angle_alpha   90.00
_cell.angle_beta   90.00
_cell.angle_gamma   90.00
#
_symmetry.space_group_name_H-M   'P 1'
#
loop_
_entity.id
_entity.type
_entity.pdbx_description
1 polymer ?
#
loop_
_entity_poly.entity_id
_entity_poly.type
_entity_poly.pdbx_seq_one_letter_code
_entity_poly.pdbx_strand_id
1 'polypeptide(L)' 'MKDGKKNQKKRSIIYSRCGKVFNKVGFKNAKMEDIAKRADITKVTLYTYFPI' A
#
# COMPACT_ATOMS: atom_id res chain seq x y z
N MET A 1 -8.31 -13.69 18.21
CA MET A 1 -9.12 -12.83 17.32
C MET A 1 -8.57 -11.38 17.19
N LYS A 2 -7.28 -11.09 17.46
CA LYS A 2 -6.76 -9.69 17.47
C LYS A 2 -6.10 -9.24 16.14
N ASP A 3 -5.66 -10.18 15.30
CA ASP A 3 -4.86 -9.87 14.10
C ASP A 3 -5.65 -9.35 12.90
N GLY A 4 -6.89 -9.80 12.70
CA GLY A 4 -7.70 -9.40 11.53
C GLY A 4 -7.96 -7.90 11.44
N LYS A 5 -8.26 -7.24 12.57
CA LYS A 5 -8.54 -5.79 12.60
C LYS A 5 -7.30 -4.93 12.32
N LYS A 6 -6.12 -5.34 12.81
CA LYS A 6 -4.87 -4.62 12.58
C LYS A 6 -4.43 -4.72 11.11
N ASN A 7 -4.61 -5.91 10.52
CA ASN A 7 -4.34 -6.16 9.11
C ASN A 7 -5.24 -5.31 8.19
N GLN A 8 -6.54 -5.22 8.53
CA GLN A 8 -7.50 -4.44 7.76
C GLN A 8 -7.21 -2.93 7.77
N LYS A 9 -6.84 -2.37 8.95
CA LYS A 9 -6.43 -0.95 9.04
C LYS A 9 -5.22 -0.66 8.17
N LYS A 10 -4.17 -1.49 8.24
CA LYS A 10 -2.98 -1.33 7.39
C LYS A 10 -3.33 -1.40 5.90
N ARG A 11 -4.14 -2.39 5.51
CA ARG A 11 -4.59 -2.54 4.11
C ARG A 11 -5.35 -1.31 3.61
N SER A 12 -6.25 -0.75 4.43
CA SER A 12 -6.98 0.48 4.10
C SER A 12 -6.05 1.69 3.92
N ILE A 13 -5.05 1.85 4.80
CA ILE A 13 -4.03 2.89 4.66
C ILE A 13 -3.29 2.74 3.33
N ILE A 14 -2.84 1.52 3.01
CA ILE A 14 -2.13 1.25 1.75
C ILE A 14 -3.00 1.65 0.55
N TYR A 15 -4.28 1.25 0.51
CA TYR A 15 -5.21 1.65 -0.56
C TYR A 15 -5.32 3.17 -0.72
N SER A 16 -5.50 3.90 0.39
CA SER A 16 -5.60 5.37 0.36
C SER A 16 -4.32 6.01 -0.18
N ARG A 17 -3.14 5.49 0.20
CA ARG A 17 -1.85 6.01 -0.28
C ARG A 17 -1.62 5.65 -1.75
N CYS A 18 -2.02 4.45 -2.16
CA CYS A 18 -1.93 3.99 -3.54
C CYS A 18 -2.73 4.90 -4.49
N GLY A 19 -3.97 5.23 -4.13
CA GLY A 19 -4.79 6.18 -4.90
C GLY A 19 -4.15 7.56 -5.04
N LYS A 20 -3.44 8.06 -4.02
CA LYS A 20 -2.69 9.32 -4.11
C LYS A 20 -1.48 9.24 -5.05
N VAL A 21 -0.80 8.10 -5.10
CA VAL A 21 0.31 7.89 -6.04
C VAL A 21 -0.23 7.83 -7.46
N PHE A 22 -1.26 7.03 -7.71
CA PHE A 22 -1.90 6.94 -9.03
C PHE A 22 -2.45 8.27 -9.52
N ASN A 23 -3.11 9.05 -8.67
CA ASN A 23 -3.59 10.39 -9.04
C ASN A 23 -2.45 11.35 -9.39
N LYS A 24 -1.26 11.18 -8.79
CA LYS A 24 -0.13 12.08 -9.03
C LYS A 24 0.64 11.75 -10.30
N VAL A 25 0.86 10.46 -10.60
CA VAL A 25 1.77 10.05 -11.67
C VAL A 25 1.12 9.17 -12.75
N GLY A 26 -0.14 8.77 -12.56
CA GLY A 26 -0.83 7.81 -13.41
C GLY A 26 -0.45 6.36 -13.10
N PHE A 27 -1.24 5.41 -13.63
CA PHE A 27 -1.04 3.97 -13.36
C PHE A 27 0.34 3.46 -13.81
N LYS A 28 0.76 3.80 -15.03
CA LYS A 28 2.02 3.30 -15.62
C LYS A 28 3.28 3.76 -14.89
N ASN A 29 3.25 4.94 -14.27
CA ASN A 29 4.43 5.50 -13.59
C ASN A 29 4.41 5.27 -12.08
N ALA A 30 3.33 4.70 -11.54
CA ALA A 30 3.23 4.44 -10.11
C ALA A 30 4.09 3.24 -9.74
N LYS A 31 5.05 3.47 -8.85
CA LYS A 31 5.96 2.42 -8.39
C LYS A 31 5.57 1.92 -7.01
N MET A 32 5.79 0.63 -6.78
CA MET A 32 5.60 0.02 -5.46
C MET A 32 6.53 0.63 -4.40
N GLU A 33 7.72 1.10 -4.79
CA GLU A 33 8.60 1.91 -3.92
C GLU A 33 7.84 3.11 -3.33
N ASP A 34 7.17 3.89 -4.19
CA ASP A 34 6.54 5.15 -3.82
C ASP A 34 5.33 4.91 -2.90
N ILE A 35 4.56 3.86 -3.19
CA ILE A 35 3.41 3.46 -2.38
C ILE A 35 3.88 3.01 -0.99
N ALA A 36 4.90 2.16 -0.92
CA ALA A 36 5.46 1.67 0.34
C ALA A 36 6.03 2.82 1.19
N LYS A 37 6.83 3.70 0.57
CA LYS A 37 7.39 4.91 1.23
C LYS A 37 6.29 5.83 1.76
N ARG A 38 5.20 6.00 1.00
CA ARG A 38 4.09 6.91 1.38
C ARG A 38 3.13 6.29 2.41
N ALA A 39 3.13 4.97 2.53
CA ALA A 39 2.38 4.21 3.54
C ALA A 39 3.22 3.87 4.77
N ASP A 40 4.49 4.31 4.83
CA ASP A 40 5.44 4.03 5.90
C ASP A 40 5.60 2.52 6.20
N ILE A 41 5.77 1.75 5.12
CA ILE A 41 5.99 0.30 5.19
C ILE A 41 7.12 -0.11 4.24
N THR A 42 7.61 -1.33 4.41
CA THR A 42 8.55 -1.94 3.47
C THR A 42 7.81 -2.44 2.22
N LYS A 43 8.52 -2.55 1.11
CA LYS A 43 8.00 -3.25 -0.08
C LYS A 43 7.59 -4.68 0.21
N VAL A 44 8.37 -5.40 1.02
CA VAL A 44 8.08 -6.79 1.39
C VAL A 44 6.71 -6.84 2.06
N THR A 45 6.47 -5.97 3.04
CA THR A 45 5.15 -5.84 3.68
C THR A 45 4.07 -5.51 2.65
N LEU A 46 4.30 -4.59 1.72
CA LEU A 46 3.33 -4.28 0.66
C LEU A 46 2.94 -5.53 -0.15
N TYR A 47 3.91 -6.32 -0.59
CA TYR A 47 3.67 -7.57 -1.34
C TYR A 47 2.93 -8.64 -0.52
N THR A 48 3.08 -8.67 0.82
CA THR A 48 2.28 -9.59 1.66
C THR A 48 0.79 -9.28 1.67
N TYR A 49 0.39 -8.03 1.41
CA TYR A 49 -1.02 -7.62 1.36
C TYR A 49 -1.62 -7.72 -0.05
N PHE A 50 -0.78 -7.68 -1.08
CA PHE A 50 -1.15 -7.68 -2.50
C PHE A 50 -0.25 -8.67 -3.26
N PRO A 51 -0.47 -9.98 -3.05
CA PRO A 51 0.24 -11.01 -3.83
C PRO A 51 -0.18 -10.92 -5.30
N ILE A 52 0.80 -11.21 -6.17
CA ILE A 52 0.67 -11.31 -7.64
C ILE A 52 0.03 -12.63 -8.04
#